data_AF-A0A923WVZ2-F1
#
_entry.id   AF-A0A923WVZ2-F1
#
_cell.length_a   1.000
_cell.length_b   1.000
_cell.length_c   1.000
_cell.angle_alpha   90.00
_cell.angle_beta   90.00
_cell.angle_gamma   90.00
#
_symmetry.space_group_name_H-M   'P 1'
#
loop_
_entity.id
_entity.type
_entity.pdbx_description
1 polymer ?
#
loop_
_entity_poly.entity_id
_entity_poly.type
_entity_poly.pdbx_seq_one_letter_code
_entity_poly.pdbx_strand_id
1 'polypeptide(L)'
;IDDDGIAAEALELLESTQRHAFDSYEKMLELGVAKEVARVVLPVGTYSRFKWGCNLRSLLSFLQLRNHSHAQYEIREFAQAIEELARPVCPVAFELFEEHGRVAP
;
A
#
# COMPACT_ATOMS: atom_id res chain seq x y z
N ILE A 1 26.40 14.63 -1.37
CA ILE A 1 25.11 14.97 -2.02
C ILE A 1 24.16 15.19 -0.87
N ASP A 2 23.55 16.38 -0.78
CA ASP A 2 22.66 16.74 0.31
C ASP A 2 21.35 15.98 0.16
N ASP A 3 21.19 14.93 0.97
CA ASP A 3 20.06 13.98 0.88
C ASP A 3 18.72 14.67 1.17
N ASP A 4 18.75 15.65 2.08
CA ASP A 4 17.58 16.46 2.46
C ASP A 4 17.14 17.37 1.30
N GLY A 5 18.10 17.94 0.56
CA GLY A 5 17.82 18.74 -0.64
C GLY A 5 17.17 17.93 -1.76
N ILE A 6 17.66 16.70 -2.00
CA ILE A 6 17.07 15.80 -3.00
C ILE A 6 15.65 15.39 -2.61
N ALA A 7 15.42 15.05 -1.34
CA ALA A 7 14.11 14.65 -0.86
C ALA A 7 13.08 15.77 -1.02
N ALA A 8 13.46 17.01 -0.70
CA ALA A 8 12.61 18.18 -0.87
C ALA A 8 12.23 18.41 -2.35
N GLU A 9 13.21 18.39 -3.26
CA GLU A 9 12.96 18.57 -4.70
C GLU A 9 12.08 17.45 -5.28
N ALA A 10 12.35 16.19 -4.90
CA ALA A 10 11.54 15.06 -5.32
C ALA A 10 10.08 15.19 -4.83
N LEU A 11 9.88 15.66 -3.60
CA LEU A 11 8.54 15.88 -3.04
C LEU A 11 7.78 16.97 -3.81
N GLU A 12 8.44 18.09 -4.12
CA GLU A 12 7.84 19.17 -4.92
C GLU A 12 7.44 18.69 -6.33
N LEU A 13 8.29 17.90 -6.99
CA LEU A 13 8.00 17.31 -8.29
C LEU A 13 6.83 16.31 -8.23
N LEU A 14 6.79 15.46 -7.19
CA LEU A 14 5.68 14.54 -6.98
C LEU A 14 4.37 15.30 -6.78
N GLU A 15 4.36 16.30 -5.90
CA GLU A 15 3.16 17.05 -5.56
C GLU A 15 2.60 17.80 -6.77
N SER A 16 3.47 18.51 -7.49
CA SER A 16 3.08 19.25 -8.69
C SER A 16 2.55 18.34 -9.80
N THR A 17 3.19 17.18 -10.02
CA THR A 17 2.77 16.20 -11.04
C THR A 17 1.42 15.57 -10.67
N GLN A 18 1.24 15.14 -9.43
CA GLN A 18 0.00 14.50 -8.97
C GLN A 18 -1.18 15.48 -9.01
N ARG A 19 -0.96 16.74 -8.63
CA ARG A 19 -1.95 17.81 -8.74
C ARG A 19 -2.35 18.04 -10.20
N HIS A 20 -1.38 18.13 -11.11
CA HIS A 20 -1.69 18.31 -12.53
C HIS A 20 -2.51 17.16 -13.12
N ALA A 21 -2.19 15.92 -12.74
CA ALA A 21 -2.95 14.74 -13.14
C ALA A 21 -4.40 14.81 -12.63
N PHE A 22 -4.60 15.26 -11.39
CA PHE A 22 -5.93 15.40 -10.80
C PHE A 22 -6.74 16.53 -11.46
N ASP A 23 -6.14 17.70 -11.69
CA ASP A 23 -6.77 18.81 -12.41
C ASP A 23 -7.19 18.38 -13.83
N SER A 24 -6.36 17.57 -14.49
CA SER A 24 -6.66 17.04 -15.82
C SER A 24 -7.85 16.08 -15.78
N TYR A 25 -7.90 15.20 -14.78
CA TYR A 25 -9.04 14.31 -14.54
C TYR A 25 -10.34 15.11 -14.35
N GLU A 26 -10.34 16.16 -13.51
CA GLU A 26 -11.53 16.99 -13.27
C GLU A 26 -11.99 17.71 -14.54
N LYS A 27 -11.08 18.32 -15.31
CA LYS A 27 -11.40 18.96 -16.60
C LYS A 27 -12.00 17.97 -17.60
N MET A 28 -11.50 16.73 -17.66
CA MET A 28 -12.08 15.70 -18.52
C MET A 28 -13.53 15.38 -18.12
N LEU A 29 -13.84 15.35 -16.83
CA LEU A 29 -15.21 15.17 -16.35
C LEU A 29 -16.12 16.34 -16.74
N GLU A 30 -15.64 17.58 -16.63
CA GLU A 30 -16.38 18.78 -17.05
C GLU A 30 -16.69 18.78 -18.56
N LEU A 31 -15.78 18.25 -19.38
CA LEU A 31 -15.97 18.06 -20.82
C LEU A 31 -16.95 16.91 -21.16
N GLY A 32 -17.45 16.17 -20.17
CA GLY A 32 -18.39 15.07 -20.37
C GLY A 32 -17.73 13.74 -20.73
N VAL A 33 -16.41 13.59 -20.54
CA VAL A 33 -15.72 12.32 -20.75
C VAL A 33 -16.17 11.29 -19.70
N ALA A 34 -16.36 10.04 -20.12
CA ALA A 34 -16.70 8.96 -19.21
C ALA A 34 -15.64 8.77 -18.11
N LYS A 35 -16.08 8.56 -16.87
CA LYS A 35 -15.20 8.43 -15.69
C LYS A 35 -14.11 7.35 -15.85
N GLU A 36 -14.44 6.24 -16.51
CA GLU A 36 -13.51 5.12 -16.72
C GLU A 36 -12.35 5.47 -17.66
N VAL A 37 -12.57 6.38 -18.61
CA VAL A 37 -11.54 6.92 -19.51
C VAL A 37 -10.78 8.05 -18.82
N ALA A 38 -11.49 8.95 -18.14
CA ALA A 38 -10.87 10.06 -17.44
C ALA A 38 -9.86 9.58 -16.38
N ARG A 39 -10.18 8.53 -15.61
CA ARG A 39 -9.27 8.04 -14.54
C ARG A 39 -7.92 7.51 -15.02
N VAL A 40 -7.72 7.31 -16.33
CA VAL A 40 -6.46 6.78 -16.89
C VAL A 40 -5.28 7.73 -16.64
N VAL A 41 -5.55 9.03 -16.48
CA VAL A 41 -4.51 10.02 -16.16
C VAL A 41 -4.09 10.00 -14.68
N LEU A 42 -4.87 9.36 -13.80
CA LEU A 42 -4.57 9.36 -12.37
C LEU A 42 -3.36 8.46 -12.06
N PRO A 43 -2.44 8.91 -11.18
CA PRO A 43 -1.24 8.16 -10.85
C PRO A 43 -1.55 6.92 -10.00
N VAL A 44 -0.65 5.94 -10.02
CA VAL A 44 -0.75 4.69 -9.24
C VAL A 44 -0.72 4.91 -7.72
N GLY A 45 -0.23 6.06 -7.26
CA GLY A 45 -0.24 6.46 -5.85
C GLY A 45 -1.61 6.94 -5.34
N THR A 46 -2.64 6.95 -6.20
CA THR A 46 -4.00 7.35 -5.79
C THR A 46 -4.58 6.35 -4.78
N TYR A 47 -5.04 6.85 -3.64
CA TYR A 47 -5.66 6.02 -2.61
C TYR A 47 -6.88 5.28 -3.14
N SER A 48 -6.90 3.98 -2.86
CA SER A 48 -8.05 3.10 -3.11
C SER A 48 -8.47 2.42 -1.82
N ARG A 49 -9.71 1.94 -1.80
CA ARG A 49 -10.29 1.22 -0.66
C ARG A 49 -10.90 -0.08 -1.16
N PHE A 50 -10.63 -1.16 -0.44
CA PHE A 50 -11.20 -2.47 -0.71
C PHE A 50 -11.51 -3.19 0.58
N LYS A 51 -12.44 -4.15 0.51
CA LYS A 51 -12.68 -5.10 1.59
C LYS A 51 -11.82 -6.33 1.32
N TRP A 52 -11.15 -6.82 2.35
CA TRP A 52 -10.32 -8.00 2.27
C TRP A 52 -10.75 -9.02 3.32
N GLY A 53 -10.97 -10.26 2.88
CA GLY A 53 -11.24 -11.39 3.74
C GLY A 53 -10.33 -12.55 3.35
N CYS A 54 -9.74 -13.20 4.35
CA CYS A 54 -8.90 -14.37 4.16
C CYS A 54 -8.98 -15.28 5.39
N ASN A 55 -8.54 -16.54 5.22
CA ASN A 55 -8.35 -17.44 6.36
C ASN A 55 -6.95 -17.22 6.98
N LEU A 56 -6.73 -17.78 8.17
CA LEU A 56 -5.48 -17.63 8.91
C LEU A 56 -4.25 -18.11 8.13
N ARG A 57 -4.35 -19.23 7.40
CA ARG A 57 -3.21 -19.75 6.62
C ARG A 57 -2.78 -18.74 5.55
N SER A 58 -3.74 -18.21 4.79
CA SER A 58 -3.48 -17.18 3.78
C SER A 58 -2.92 -15.90 4.39
N LEU A 59 -3.39 -15.53 5.59
CA LEU A 59 -2.86 -14.39 6.33
C LEU A 59 -1.38 -14.59 6.72
N LEU A 60 -1.02 -15.75 7.26
CA LEU A 60 0.37 -16.04 7.62
C LEU A 60 1.28 -16.05 6.38
N SER A 61 0.83 -16.63 5.25
CA SER A 61 1.57 -16.56 3.99
C SER A 61 1.73 -15.12 3.48
N PHE A 62 0.70 -14.28 3.64
CA PHE A 62 0.79 -12.86 3.32
C PHE A 62 1.84 -12.15 4.19
N LEU A 63 1.81 -12.35 5.51
CA LEU A 63 2.75 -11.73 6.44
C LEU A 63 4.18 -12.21 6.23
N GLN A 64 4.40 -13.48 5.89
CA GLN A 64 5.72 -14.01 5.53
C GLN A 64 6.34 -13.22 4.37
N LEU A 65 5.55 -12.87 3.35
CA LEU A 65 6.04 -12.19 2.15
C LEU A 65 6.05 -10.67 2.28
N ARG A 66 5.10 -10.10 3.03
CA ARG A 66 4.81 -8.66 3.05
C ARG A 66 5.31 -7.97 4.31
N ASN A 67 5.51 -8.69 5.41
CA ASN A 67 6.23 -8.18 6.57
C ASN A 67 7.70 -8.65 6.55
N HIS A 68 8.40 -8.32 5.46
CA HIS A 68 9.80 -8.70 5.22
C HIS A 68 10.58 -7.51 4.66
N SER A 69 11.87 -7.38 5.00
CA SER A 69 12.71 -6.22 4.66
C SER A 69 12.81 -5.91 3.16
N HIS A 70 12.68 -6.94 2.32
CA HIS A 70 12.76 -6.81 0.86
C HIS A 70 11.42 -6.39 0.22
N ALA A 71 10.32 -6.37 0.99
CA ALA A 71 9.05 -5.85 0.50
C ALA A 71 9.07 -4.31 0.51
N GLN A 72 8.35 -3.72 -0.43
CA GLN A 72 8.19 -2.27 -0.55
C GLN A 72 7.68 -1.68 0.77
N TYR A 73 8.24 -0.54 1.20
CA TYR A 73 7.96 0.04 2.52
C TYR A 73 6.45 0.14 2.81
N GLU A 74 5.68 0.69 1.89
CA GLU A 74 4.25 0.95 2.05
C GLU A 74 3.46 -0.33 2.36
N ILE A 75 3.71 -1.44 1.65
CA ILE A 75 3.00 -2.69 1.93
C ILE A 75 3.43 -3.34 3.25
N ARG A 76 4.66 -3.07 3.71
CA ARG A 76 5.11 -3.53 5.04
C ARG A 76 4.37 -2.83 6.15
N GLU A 77 4.14 -1.52 6.04
CA GLU A 77 3.38 -0.77 7.06
C GLU A 77 1.95 -1.31 7.17
N PHE A 78 1.31 -1.62 6.03
CA PHE A 78 0.01 -2.31 6.05
C PHE A 78 0.09 -3.70 6.69
N ALA A 79 1.12 -4.49 6.36
CA ALA A 79 1.29 -5.83 6.91
C ALA A 79 1.50 -5.82 8.43
N GLN A 80 2.27 -4.86 8.96
CA GLN A 80 2.48 -4.67 10.39
C GLN A 80 1.16 -4.35 11.10
N ALA A 81 0.40 -3.37 10.59
CA ALA A 81 -0.90 -3.02 11.16
C ALA A 81 -1.90 -4.19 11.12
N ILE A 82 -1.89 -4.97 10.05
CA ILE A 82 -2.72 -6.19 9.94
C ILE A 82 -2.29 -7.23 10.98
N GLU A 83 -0.99 -7.45 11.17
CA GLU A 83 -0.46 -8.39 12.16
C GLU A 83 -0.81 -7.97 13.60
N GLU A 84 -0.70 -6.69 13.92
CA GLU A 84 -1.12 -6.12 15.22
C GLU A 84 -2.60 -6.38 15.51
N LEU A 85 -3.46 -6.25 14.50
CA LEU A 85 -4.90 -6.51 14.63
C LEU A 85 -5.23 -8.02 14.72
N ALA A 86 -4.48 -8.86 14.01
CA ALA A 86 -4.76 -10.29 13.93
C ALA A 86 -4.17 -11.11 15.10
N ARG A 87 -3.03 -10.68 15.64
CA ARG A 87 -2.30 -11.39 16.71
C ARG A 87 -3.17 -11.68 17.95
N PRO A 88 -3.98 -10.73 18.47
CA PRO A 88 -4.83 -11.00 19.63
C PRO A 88 -5.95 -12.03 19.36
N VAL A 89 -6.34 -12.24 18.10
CA VAL A 89 -7.44 -13.15 17.73
C VAL A 89 -6.98 -14.62 17.76
N CYS A 90 -5.72 -14.90 17.44
CA CYS A 90 -5.17 -16.25 17.38
C CYS A 90 -3.71 -16.31 17.86
N PRO A 91 -3.44 -15.95 19.12
CA PRO A 91 -2.08 -15.71 19.63
C PRO A 91 -1.16 -16.94 19.50
N VAL A 92 -1.67 -18.13 19.82
CA VAL A 92 -0.90 -19.39 19.74
C VAL A 92 -0.40 -19.67 18.32
N ALA A 93 -1.18 -19.34 17.29
CA ALA A 93 -0.76 -19.54 15.91
C ALA A 93 0.35 -18.56 15.50
N PHE A 94 0.31 -17.32 16.01
CA PHE A 94 1.34 -16.33 15.77
C PHE A 94 2.64 -16.65 16.52
N GLU A 95 2.55 -17.12 17.77
CA GLU A 95 3.70 -17.62 18.53
C GLU A 95 4.40 -18.75 17.77
N LEU A 96 3.66 -19.78 17.35
CA LEU A 96 4.21 -20.89 16.57
C LEU A 96 4.79 -20.43 15.23
N PHE A 97 4.13 -19.48 14.55
CA PHE A 97 4.62 -18.91 13.31
C PHE A 97 5.98 -18.23 13.50
N GLU A 98 6.18 -17.50 14.60
CA GLU A 98 7.46 -16.85 14.92
C GLU A 98 8.54 -17.87 15.31
N GLU A 99 8.21 -18.84 16.15
CA GLU A 99 9.12 -19.92 16.56
C GLU A 99 9.67 -20.72 15.37
N HIS A 100 8.85 -20.92 14.33
CA HIS A 100 9.23 -21.62 13.11
C HIS A 100 9.81 -20.69 12.03
N GLY A 101 10.29 -19.51 12.41
CA GLY A 101 11.00 -18.59 11.51
C GLY A 101 10.09 -17.86 10.53
N ARG A 102 8.83 -17.63 10.89
CA ARG A 102 7.82 -16.91 10.09
C ARG A 102 7.57 -17.57 8.73
N VAL A 103 7.61 -18.89 8.70
CA VAL A 103 7.27 -19.71 7.53
C VAL A 103 5.84 -20.21 7.68
N ALA A 104 4.99 -19.89 6.71
CA ALA A 104 3.61 -20.34 6.71
C ALA A 104 3.52 -21.86 6.44
N PRO A 105 2.57 -22.56 7.08
CA PRO A 105 2.36 -24.00 6.89
C PRO A 105 1.72 -24.38 5.54
#